data_AF-A0A9P4NHE3-F1
#
_entry.id   AF-A0A9P4NHE3-F1
#
_cell.length_a   1.000
_cell.length_b   1.000
_cell.length_c   1.000
_cell.angle_alpha   90.00
_cell.angle_beta   90.00
_cell.angle_gamma   90.00
#
_symmetry.space_group_name_H-M   'P 1'
#
loop_
_entity.id
_entity.type
_entity.pdbx_description
1 polymer ?
#
loop_
_entity_poly.entity_id
_entity_poly.type
_entity_poly.pdbx_seq_one_letter_code
_entity_poly.pdbx_strand_id
1 'polypeptide(L)'
;MLALGQPLPLPTLDEFVRDLRPVRADAVPQDRRECAICLGDFDDEEHQPYSLGCGHYMGTGCLRGSLTTNDNNGNIRNQCINCQRENFQAPRRDRLVAYENRRENRR
;
A
#
# COMPACT_ATOMS: atom_id res chain seq x y z
N MET A 1 31.20 -5.70 18.51
CA MET A 1 30.82 -4.37 17.99
C MET A 1 29.61 -4.56 17.10
N LEU A 2 28.40 -4.29 17.61
CA LEU A 2 27.15 -4.43 16.84
C LEU A 2 26.85 -3.07 16.21
N ALA A 3 26.83 -3.02 14.88
CA ALA A 3 26.61 -1.80 14.11
C ALA A 3 25.23 -1.20 14.42
N LEU A 4 25.23 0.06 14.83
CA LEU A 4 24.04 0.87 15.08
C LEU A 4 23.36 1.25 13.75
N GLY A 5 22.05 1.01 13.66
CA GLY A 5 21.14 1.95 13.00
C GLY A 5 21.22 2.11 11.48
N GLN A 6 21.39 1.02 10.72
CA GLN A 6 21.10 1.13 9.28
C GLN A 6 19.57 1.20 9.09
N PRO A 7 19.05 2.23 8.38
CA PRO A 7 17.65 2.24 7.99
C PRO A 7 17.40 0.96 7.17
N LEU A 8 16.38 0.19 7.56
CA LEU A 8 15.98 -0.97 6.78
C LEU A 8 15.70 -0.52 5.34
N PRO A 9 16.13 -1.30 4.34
CA PRO A 9 15.85 -0.99 2.95
C PRO A 9 14.34 -0.80 2.77
N LEU A 10 13.96 0.22 2.00
CA LEU A 10 12.57 0.39 1.60
C LEU A 10 12.13 -0.88 0.85
N PRO A 11 10.91 -1.40 1.10
CA PRO A 11 10.42 -2.53 0.34
C PRO A 11 10.36 -2.14 -1.14
N THR A 12 10.74 -3.06 -2.00
CA THR A 12 10.49 -2.94 -3.44
C THR A 12 8.98 -2.94 -3.71
N LEU A 13 8.59 -2.47 -4.90
CA LEU A 13 7.18 -2.50 -5.33
C LEU A 13 6.59 -3.92 -5.22
N ASP A 14 7.34 -4.93 -5.65
CA ASP A 14 6.92 -6.32 -5.62
C ASP A 14 6.74 -6.84 -4.19
N GLU A 15 7.69 -6.54 -3.30
CA GLU A 15 7.56 -6.90 -1.88
C GLU A 15 6.35 -6.23 -1.24
N PHE A 16 6.13 -4.95 -1.57
CA PHE A 16 5.03 -4.19 -1.05
C PHE A 16 3.68 -4.71 -1.54
N VAL A 17 3.54 -5.03 -2.83
CA VAL A 17 2.32 -5.61 -3.40
C VAL A 17 2.06 -7.02 -2.87
N ARG A 18 3.11 -7.82 -2.63
CA ARG A 18 2.99 -9.17 -2.05
C ARG A 18 2.41 -9.13 -0.63
N ASP A 19 2.72 -8.10 0.13
CA ASP A 19 2.17 -7.91 1.48
C ASP A 19 0.69 -7.46 1.45
N LEU A 20 0.18 -7.05 0.29
CA LEU A 20 -1.23 -6.76 0.12
C LEU A 20 -2.00 -8.06 -0.03
N ARG A 21 -3.16 -8.11 0.62
CA ARG A 21 -4.02 -9.28 0.56
C ARG A 21 -4.94 -9.17 -0.67
N PRO A 22 -4.80 -10.03 -1.69
CA PRO A 22 -5.77 -10.09 -2.75
C PRO A 22 -7.12 -10.54 -2.19
N VAL A 23 -8.18 -10.04 -2.80
CA VAL A 23 -9.57 -10.41 -2.52
C VAL A 23 -10.08 -11.13 -3.75
N ARG A 24 -10.87 -12.19 -3.59
CA ARG A 24 -11.51 -12.85 -4.72
C ARG A 24 -12.51 -11.90 -5.38
N ALA A 25 -12.61 -11.91 -6.71
CA ALA A 25 -13.53 -11.04 -7.44
C ALA A 25 -15.00 -11.22 -7.02
N ASP A 26 -15.38 -12.45 -6.65
CA ASP A 26 -16.72 -12.77 -6.14
C ASP A 26 -17.01 -12.24 -4.72
N ALA A 27 -15.97 -11.96 -3.93
CA ALA A 27 -16.07 -11.43 -2.58
C ALA A 27 -16.11 -9.88 -2.53
N VAL A 28 -15.91 -9.20 -3.66
CA VAL A 28 -16.07 -7.75 -3.76
C VAL A 28 -17.57 -7.39 -3.75
N PRO A 29 -18.00 -6.40 -2.95
CA PRO A 29 -19.39 -5.93 -2.96
C PRO A 29 -19.85 -5.56 -4.38
N GLN A 30 -21.09 -5.92 -4.72
CA GLN A 30 -21.62 -5.76 -6.08
C GLN A 30 -21.62 -4.30 -6.54
N ASP A 31 -21.81 -3.34 -5.62
CA ASP A 31 -21.74 -1.89 -5.86
C ASP A 31 -20.30 -1.37 -6.08
N ARG A 32 -19.29 -2.24 -5.98
CA ARG A 32 -17.86 -1.90 -6.05
C ARG A 32 -17.06 -2.88 -6.88
N ARG A 33 -17.70 -3.61 -7.80
CA ARG A 33 -17.06 -4.66 -8.60
C ARG A 33 -16.14 -4.12 -9.71
N GLU A 34 -16.02 -2.82 -9.79
CA GLU A 34 -15.17 -2.11 -10.73
C GLU A 34 -13.94 -1.53 -10.03
N CYS A 35 -12.83 -1.54 -10.75
CA CYS A 35 -11.60 -0.90 -10.32
C CYS A 35 -11.78 0.60 -10.17
N ALA A 36 -11.40 1.10 -9.01
CA ALA A 36 -11.39 2.51 -8.65
C ALA A 36 -10.60 3.42 -9.62
N ILE A 37 -9.70 2.87 -10.43
CA ILE A 37 -8.79 3.61 -11.33
C ILE A 37 -9.24 3.52 -12.79
N CYS A 38 -9.41 2.32 -13.33
CA CYS A 38 -9.75 2.12 -14.75
C CYS A 38 -11.23 1.85 -15.01
N LEU A 39 -12.05 1.72 -13.95
CA LEU A 39 -13.46 1.33 -14.02
C LEU A 39 -13.72 -0.03 -14.69
N GLY A 40 -12.67 -0.85 -14.87
CA GLY A 40 -12.80 -2.21 -15.39
C GLY A 40 -13.27 -3.17 -14.31
N ASP A 41 -14.03 -4.19 -14.70
CA ASP A 41 -14.48 -5.27 -13.81
C ASP A 41 -13.30 -6.05 -13.24
N PHE A 42 -13.50 -6.60 -12.04
CA PHE A 42 -12.55 -7.50 -11.41
C PHE A 42 -12.72 -8.94 -11.88
N ASP A 43 -11.58 -9.62 -12.02
CA ASP A 43 -11.46 -11.06 -12.25
C ASP A 43 -10.31 -11.62 -11.41
N ASP A 44 -10.19 -12.94 -11.26
CA ASP A 44 -9.14 -13.57 -10.44
C ASP A 44 -7.83 -13.85 -11.22
N GLU A 45 -7.70 -13.39 -12.47
CA GLU A 45 -6.58 -13.69 -13.36
C GLU A 45 -5.76 -12.44 -13.73
N GLU A 46 -6.35 -11.53 -14.52
CA GLU A 46 -5.73 -10.32 -15.07
C GLU A 46 -6.01 -9.09 -14.20
N HIS A 47 -7.22 -8.99 -13.63
CA HIS A 47 -7.68 -7.84 -12.86
C HIS A 47 -7.99 -8.17 -11.38
N GLN A 48 -7.15 -8.99 -10.74
CA GLN A 48 -7.33 -9.37 -9.32
C GLN A 48 -7.51 -8.16 -8.39
N PRO A 49 -8.63 -8.06 -7.65
CA PRO A 49 -8.85 -6.96 -6.75
C PRO A 49 -8.01 -7.07 -5.48
N TYR A 50 -7.45 -5.95 -5.06
CA TYR A 50 -6.86 -5.75 -3.75
C TYR A 50 -7.70 -4.79 -2.93
N SER A 51 -7.96 -5.15 -1.67
CA SER A 51 -8.63 -4.26 -0.74
C SER A 51 -7.62 -3.36 -0.05
N LEU A 52 -7.89 -2.06 -0.08
CA LEU A 52 -7.13 -1.05 0.64
C LEU A 52 -7.73 -0.83 2.03
N GLY A 53 -6.91 -0.34 2.97
CA GLY A 53 -7.35 -0.03 4.34
C GLY A 53 -8.47 1.03 4.43
N CYS A 54 -8.64 1.82 3.37
CA CYS A 54 -9.73 2.78 3.23
C CYS A 54 -11.04 2.18 2.67
N GLY A 55 -11.05 0.89 2.30
CA GLY A 55 -12.22 0.19 1.76
C GLY A 55 -12.45 0.33 0.25
N HIS A 56 -11.50 0.92 -0.48
CA HIS A 56 -11.48 0.90 -1.95
C HIS A 56 -10.83 -0.38 -2.47
N TYR A 57 -11.22 -0.77 -3.69
CA TYR A 57 -10.69 -1.92 -4.39
C TYR A 57 -9.95 -1.46 -5.65
N MET A 58 -8.79 -2.05 -5.92
CA MET A 58 -7.98 -1.74 -7.11
C MET A 58 -7.46 -3.03 -7.72
N GLY A 59 -7.50 -3.13 -9.05
CA GLY A 59 -6.92 -4.26 -9.78
C GLY A 59 -5.39 -4.23 -9.73
N THR A 60 -4.74 -5.39 -9.76
CA THR A 60 -3.28 -5.56 -9.64
C THR A 60 -2.49 -4.58 -10.50
N GLY A 61 -2.80 -4.49 -11.80
CA GLY A 61 -2.07 -3.65 -12.75
C GLY A 61 -2.20 -2.16 -12.43
N CYS A 62 -3.42 -1.71 -12.13
CA CYS A 62 -3.70 -0.31 -11.78
C CYS A 62 -3.05 0.07 -10.44
N LEU A 63 -3.10 -0.83 -9.47
CA LEU A 63 -2.45 -0.64 -8.18
C LEU A 63 -0.93 -0.49 -8.35
N ARG A 64 -0.28 -1.41 -9.08
CA ARG A 64 1.15 -1.30 -9.41
C ARG A 64 1.47 0.02 -10.10
N GLY A 65 0.69 0.40 -11.11
CA GLY A 65 0.82 1.69 -11.79
C GLY A 65 0.73 2.90 -10.85
N SER A 66 -0.26 2.90 -9.94
CA SER A 66 -0.46 3.97 -8.96
C SER A 66 0.68 4.08 -7.94
N LEU A 67 1.30 2.96 -7.59
CA LEU A 67 2.43 2.91 -6.65
C LEU A 67 3.75 3.32 -7.32
N THR A 68 3.90 3.05 -8.62
CA THR A 68 5.06 3.45 -9.44
C THR A 68 5.02 4.88 -9.94
N THR A 69 3.86 5.55 -9.87
CA THR A 69 3.74 6.99 -10.16
C THR A 69 4.29 7.77 -8.95
N ASN A 70 5.62 7.74 -8.91
CA ASN A 70 6.54 8.34 -7.96
C ASN A 70 6.08 9.74 -7.49
N ASP A 71 6.27 10.05 -6.20
CA ASP A 71 6.70 11.43 -5.88
C ASP A 71 8.06 11.65 -6.56
N ASN A 72 8.48 12.87 -6.89
CA ASN A 72 9.72 13.10 -7.66
C ASN A 72 11.02 12.53 -7.01
N ASN A 73 10.91 11.86 -5.86
CA ASN A 73 11.97 11.25 -5.07
C ASN A 73 12.00 9.72 -5.16
N GLY A 74 11.11 9.07 -5.92
CA GLY A 74 11.11 7.62 -6.11
C GLY A 74 10.53 6.84 -4.93
N ASN A 75 9.75 7.48 -4.06
CA ASN A 75 9.08 6.79 -2.95
C ASN A 75 7.74 6.20 -3.41
N ILE A 76 7.47 4.97 -2.97
CA ILE A 76 6.17 4.33 -3.12
C ILE A 76 5.12 5.13 -2.34
N ARG A 77 4.08 5.58 -3.03
CA ARG A 77 2.96 6.28 -2.39
C ARG A 77 2.08 5.31 -1.61
N ASN A 78 2.09 5.42 -0.29
CA ASN A 78 1.18 4.67 0.60
C ASN A 78 -0.18 5.39 0.76
N GLN A 79 -0.75 5.94 -0.32
CA GLN A 79 -2.03 6.65 -0.26
C GLN A 79 -2.98 6.16 -1.34
N CYS A 80 -4.26 6.06 -1.00
CA CYS A 80 -5.32 5.73 -1.94
C CYS A 80 -5.49 6.86 -2.94
N ILE A 81 -5.45 6.59 -4.24
CA ILE A 81 -5.69 7.64 -5.23
C ILE A 81 -7.13 8.19 -5.20
N ASN A 82 -8.11 7.39 -4.75
CA ASN A 82 -9.51 7.80 -4.68
C ASN A 82 -9.83 8.71 -3.49
N CYS A 83 -9.18 8.52 -2.34
CA CYS A 83 -9.54 9.24 -1.12
C CYS A 83 -8.36 9.85 -0.36
N GLN A 84 -7.13 9.67 -0.86
CA GLN A 84 -5.87 10.17 -0.30
C GLN A 84 -5.57 9.73 1.13
N ARG A 85 -6.37 8.81 1.69
CA ARG A 85 -6.11 8.18 2.98
C ARG A 85 -4.97 7.18 2.86
N GLU A 86 -4.24 6.99 3.95
CA GLU A 86 -3.18 5.98 4.00
C GLU A 86 -3.74 4.61 3.63
N ASN A 87 -3.09 4.00 2.65
CA ASN A 87 -3.69 2.96 1.83
C ASN A 87 -3.61 1.60 2.51
N PHE A 88 -2.63 1.41 3.39
CA PHE A 88 -2.34 0.12 3.98
C PHE A 88 -2.38 0.19 5.49
N GLN A 89 -2.96 -0.84 6.10
CA GLN A 89 -2.43 -1.34 7.36
C GLN A 89 -1.02 -1.86 7.08
N ALA A 90 -0.08 -0.96 6.76
CA ALA A 90 1.33 -1.34 6.67
C ALA A 90 1.70 -2.01 7.99
N PRO A 91 2.63 -2.99 8.02
CA PRO A 91 3.34 -3.28 9.25
C PRO A 91 3.86 -1.94 9.79
N ARG A 92 3.22 -1.46 10.87
CA ARG A 92 3.24 -0.06 11.31
C ARG A 92 4.63 0.56 11.18
N ARG A 93 4.87 1.41 10.19
CA ARG A 93 6.08 2.25 10.17
C ARG A 93 6.06 3.23 11.35
N ASP A 94 4.87 3.58 11.80
CA ASP A 94 4.59 4.40 12.99
C ASP A 94 5.09 3.77 14.29
N ARG A 95 5.45 2.47 14.32
CA ARG A 95 6.11 1.90 15.50
C ARG A 95 7.63 2.05 15.51
N LEU A 96 8.27 2.35 14.37
CA LEU A 96 9.72 2.53 14.29
C LEU A 96 10.11 4.01 14.39
N VAL A 97 9.36 4.93 13.76
CA VAL A 97 9.66 6.37 13.82
C VAL A 97 9.23 7.01 15.16
N ALA A 98 8.21 6.45 15.83
CA ALA A 98 7.74 6.96 17.13
C ALA A 98 8.58 6.50 18.34
N TYR A 99 9.51 5.56 18.17
CA TYR A 99 10.44 5.15 19.23
C TYR A 99 11.62 6.12 19.35
N GLU A 100 12.08 6.68 18.22
CA GLU A 100 13.23 7.59 18.18
C GLU A 100 12.85 8.99 18.72
N ASN A 101 11.70 9.54 18.31
CA ASN A 101 11.26 10.88 18.75
C ASN A 101 10.91 10.99 20.25
N ARG A 102 10.57 9.88 20.94
CA ARG A 102 10.27 9.88 22.38
C ARG A 102 11.49 9.81 23.29
N ARG A 103 12.67 9.52 22.73
CA ARG A 103 13.93 9.43 23.47
C ARG A 103 14.69 10.76 23.48
N GLU A 104 14.51 11.58 22.46
CA GLU A 104 15.12 12.91 22.34
C GLU A 104 14.41 13.96 23.21
N ASN A 105 13.09 13.88 23.40
CA ASN A 105 12.34 14.83 24.25
C ASN A 105 12.39 14.53 25.77
N ARG A 106 13.28 13.62 26.20
CA ARG A 106 13.53 13.27 27.61
C ARG A 106 15.01 13.45 28.02
N ARG A 107 15.75 14.25 27.25
CA ARG A 107 17.08 14.75 27.62
C ARG A 107 17.01 16.24 27.90
#